data_AF-A0A354UZM2-F1
#
_entry.id   AF-A0A354UZM2-F1
#
_cell.length_a   1.000
_cell.length_b   1.000
_cell.length_c   1.000
_cell.angle_alpha   90.00
_cell.angle_beta   90.00
_cell.angle_gamma   90.00
#
_symmetry.space_group_name_H-M   'P 1'
#
loop_
_entity.id
_entity.type
_entity.pdbx_description
1 polymer ?
#
loop_
_entity_poly.entity_id
_entity_poly.type
_entity_poly.pdbx_seq_one_letter_code
_entity_poly.pdbx_strand_id
1 'polypeptide(L)' 'MVKRRKEEDIAGILEFDGRSAEDPEFLEWLADHKARNGGKIRVSQGGKGVRVMFAKDADMAFWQRRSEAALKGKKFVA' A
#
# COMPACT_ATOMS: atom_id res chain seq x y z
N MET A 1 0.82 32.63 0.23
CA MET A 1 1.39 31.59 -0.65
C MET A 1 0.91 30.23 -0.17
N VAL A 2 -0.25 29.77 -0.63
CA VAL A 2 -0.80 28.47 -0.23
C VAL A 2 -0.15 27.43 -1.14
N LYS A 3 0.66 26.56 -0.53
CA LYS A 3 1.49 25.56 -1.23
C LYS A 3 0.57 24.69 -2.10
N ARG A 4 0.67 24.84 -3.43
CA ARG A 4 0.09 23.95 -4.46
C ARG A 4 0.50 22.52 -4.11
N ARG A 5 -0.37 21.77 -3.44
CA ARG A 5 -0.07 20.40 -3.05
C ARG A 5 -0.55 19.51 -4.19
N LYS A 6 0.32 19.39 -5.20
CA LYS A 6 0.41 18.28 -6.16
C LYS A 6 -0.70 17.24 -5.97
N GLU A 7 -1.82 17.46 -6.65
CA GLU A 7 -2.67 16.39 -7.17
C GLU A 7 -1.82 15.63 -8.20
N GLU A 8 -0.79 14.93 -7.75
CA GLU A 8 -0.04 13.98 -8.58
C GLU A 8 -0.94 12.76 -8.72
N ASP A 9 -1.81 12.74 -9.74
CA ASP A 9 -2.49 11.58 -10.34
C ASP A 9 -2.47 10.33 -9.44
N ILE A 10 -3.26 10.34 -8.37
CA ILE A 10 -3.37 9.21 -7.45
C ILE A 10 -4.53 8.38 -7.96
N ALA A 11 -4.23 7.22 -8.54
CA ALA A 11 -5.24 6.27 -8.99
C ALA A 11 -6.12 5.77 -7.84
N GLY A 12 -5.53 5.61 -6.64
CA GLY A 12 -6.28 5.24 -5.44
C GLY A 12 -5.42 5.06 -4.20
N ILE A 13 -6.08 4.81 -3.06
CA ILE A 13 -5.46 4.67 -1.74
C ILE A 13 -5.98 3.40 -1.08
N LEU A 14 -5.08 2.54 -0.58
CA LEU A 14 -5.42 1.40 0.26
C LEU A 14 -4.94 1.64 1.69
N GLU A 15 -5.82 1.40 2.66
CA GLU A 15 -5.46 1.37 4.08
C GLU A 15 -5.35 -0.09 4.53
N PHE A 16 -4.18 -0.45 5.06
CA PHE A 16 -3.89 -1.76 5.63
C PHE A 16 -4.01 -1.66 7.14
N ASP A 17 -5.19 -2.01 7.64
CA ASP A 17 -5.49 -2.07 9.07
C ASP A 17 -4.60 -3.12 9.77
N GLY A 18 -4.04 -2.77 10.93
CA GLY A 18 -3.18 -3.67 11.69
C GLY A 18 -1.79 -3.93 11.10
N ARG A 19 -1.40 -3.22 10.03
CA ARG A 19 -0.01 -3.18 9.55
C ARG A 19 0.60 -1.80 9.73
N SER A 20 1.88 -1.79 10.09
CA SER A 20 2.69 -0.58 10.22
C SER A 20 3.61 -0.43 9.00
N ALA A 21 4.08 0.80 8.75
CA ALA A 21 5.08 1.07 7.71
C ALA A 21 6.45 0.42 8.02
N GLU A 22 6.63 -0.07 9.25
CA GLU A 22 7.80 -0.78 9.74
C GLU A 22 7.61 -2.30 9.73
N ASP A 23 6.43 -2.79 9.36
CA ASP A 23 6.14 -4.21 9.30
C ASP A 23 7.04 -4.88 8.25
N PRO A 24 7.79 -5.94 8.59
CA PRO A 24 8.75 -6.54 7.67
C PRO A 24 8.07 -7.07 6.40
N GLU A 25 6.86 -7.62 6.50
CA GLU A 25 6.12 -8.11 5.33
C GLU A 25 5.70 -6.94 4.41
N PHE A 26 5.31 -5.81 5.00
CA PHE A 26 5.02 -4.59 4.26
C PHE A 26 6.27 -3.99 3.59
N LEU A 27 7.41 -3.99 4.26
CA LEU A 27 8.70 -3.57 3.70
C LEU A 27 9.12 -4.45 2.52
N GLU A 28 8.90 -5.77 2.61
CA GLU A 28 9.12 -6.69 1.48
C GLU A 28 8.21 -6.36 0.30
N TRP A 29 6.94 -6.02 0.55
CA TRP A 29 6.01 -5.63 -0.51
C TRP A 29 6.42 -4.31 -1.18
N LEU A 30 6.89 -3.35 -0.40
CA LEU A 30 7.47 -2.10 -0.92
C LEU A 30 8.70 -2.38 -1.79
N ALA A 31 9.60 -3.26 -1.35
CA ALA A 31 10.79 -3.63 -2.09
C ALA A 31 10.46 -4.37 -3.40
N ASP A 32 9.57 -5.37 -3.35
CA ASP A 32 9.08 -6.11 -4.52
C ASP A 32 8.44 -5.17 -5.54
N HIS A 33 7.58 -4.25 -5.08
CA HIS A 33 6.93 -3.27 -5.95
C HIS A 33 7.94 -2.29 -6.57
N LYS A 34 8.91 -1.79 -5.79
CA LYS A 34 9.96 -0.91 -6.30
C LYS A 34 10.83 -1.62 -7.34
N ALA A 35 11.12 -2.91 -7.15
CA ALA A 35 11.89 -3.72 -8.08
C ALA A 35 11.13 -4.05 -9.38
N ARG A 36 9.82 -4.34 -9.28
CA ARG A 36 9.03 -4.80 -10.44
C ARG A 36 8.42 -3.66 -11.25
N ASN A 37 7.87 -2.64 -10.59
CA ASN A 37 7.08 -1.61 -11.25
C ASN A 37 7.73 -0.22 -11.22
N GLY A 38 8.76 0.00 -10.40
CA GLY A 38 9.42 1.30 -10.25
C GLY A 38 8.45 2.44 -9.91
N GLY A 39 7.24 2.09 -9.45
CA GLY A 39 6.11 2.98 -9.33
C GLY A 39 6.27 3.95 -8.17
N LYS A 40 5.79 5.18 -8.36
CA LYS A 40 5.64 6.14 -7.26
C LYS A 40 4.45 5.72 -6.41
N ILE A 41 4.73 5.03 -5.31
CA ILE A 41 3.77 4.83 -4.23
C ILE A 41 4.14 5.71 -3.05
N ARG A 42 3.15 6.32 -2.41
CA ARG A 42 3.35 7.11 -1.19
C ARG A 42 2.74 6.37 -0.02
N VAL A 43 3.56 6.14 0.98
CA VAL A 43 3.13 5.55 2.24
C VAL A 43 2.89 6.66 3.24
N SER A 44 1.83 6.55 4.02
CA SER A 44 1.50 7.48 5.11
C SER A 44 0.86 6.70 6.25
N GLN A 45 1.05 7.16 7.48
CA GLN A 45 0.37 6.56 8.63
C GLN A 45 -1.13 6.89 8.55
N GLY A 46 -1.96 5.85 8.53
CA GLY A 46 -3.41 5.94 8.63
C GLY A 46 -3.88 5.99 10.09
N GLY A 47 -5.20 6.07 10.28
CA GLY A 47 -5.78 6.13 11.64
C GLY A 47 -5.71 4.81 12.40
N LYS A 48 -5.67 3.68 11.68
CA LYS A 48 -5.68 2.32 12.24
C LYS A 48 -4.58 1.40 11.66
N GLY A 49 -3.66 1.97 10.89
CA GLY A 49 -2.65 1.20 10.16
C GLY A 49 -1.91 2.07 9.16
N VAL A 50 -1.49 1.48 8.04
CA VAL A 50 -0.71 2.18 7.00
C VAL A 50 -1.55 2.45 5.75
N ARG A 51 -1.51 3.69 5.25
CA ARG A 51 -2.12 4.11 3.98
C ARG A 51 -1.08 4.09 2.89
N VAL A 52 -1.40 3.44 1.77
CA VAL A 52 -0.57 3.42 0.57
C VAL A 52 -1.36 4.04 -0.56
N MET A 53 -0.83 5.15 -1.07
CA MET A 53 -1.35 5.86 -2.24
C MET A 53 -0.62 5.36 -3.48
N PHE A 54 -1.39 4.92 -4.48
CA PHE A 54 -0.89 4.38 -5.72
C PHE A 54 -1.10 5.36 -6.87
N ALA A 55 -0.08 5.53 -7.70
CA ALA A 55 -0.19 6.29 -8.94
C ALA A 55 -0.87 5.51 -10.08
N LYS A 56 -0.99 4.18 -9.98
CA LYS A 56 -1.60 3.33 -11.00
C LYS A 56 -2.62 2.38 -10.38
N ASP A 57 -3.74 2.20 -11.06
CA ASP A 57 -4.82 1.31 -10.63
C ASP A 57 -4.38 -0.16 -10.61
N ALA A 58 -3.58 -0.60 -11.60
CA ALA A 58 -3.05 -1.96 -11.66
C ALA A 58 -2.18 -2.33 -10.43
N ASP A 59 -1.42 -1.37 -9.91
CA ASP A 59 -0.62 -1.54 -8.71
C ASP A 59 -1.50 -1.64 -7.46
N MET A 60 -2.53 -0.80 -7.39
CA MET A 60 -3.55 -0.87 -6.33
C MET A 60 -4.25 -2.22 -6.33
N ALA A 61 -4.76 -2.68 -7.48
CA ALA A 61 -5.45 -3.97 -7.61
C ALA A 61 -4.54 -5.15 -7.25
N PHE A 62 -3.24 -5.09 -7.61
CA PHE A 62 -2.27 -6.10 -7.22
C PHE A 62 -2.06 -6.12 -5.70
N TRP A 63 -1.86 -4.97 -5.07
CA TRP A 63 -1.67 -4.86 -3.63
C TRP A 63 -2.94 -5.23 -2.85
N GLN A 64 -4.12 -4.88 -3.35
CA GLN A 64 -5.40 -5.26 -2.77
C GLN A 64 -5.55 -6.80 -2.77
N ARG A 65 -5.35 -7.45 -3.93
CA ARG A 65 -5.40 -8.92 -4.02
C ARG A 65 -4.37 -9.61 -3.13
N ARG A 66 -3.16 -9.06 -3.06
CA ARG A 66 -2.10 -9.58 -2.18
C ARG A 66 -2.46 -9.41 -0.69
N SER A 67 -3.06 -8.28 -0.32
CA SER A 67 -3.61 -8.02 1.02
C SER A 67 -4.69 -9.03 1.39
N GLU A 68 -5.67 -9.20 0.51
CA GLU A 68 -6.78 -10.12 0.71
C GLU A 68 -6.28 -11.56 0.84
N ALA A 69 -5.30 -11.96 0.02
CA ALA A 69 -4.65 -13.26 0.13
C ALA A 69 -3.91 -13.43 1.46
N ALA A 70 -3.17 -12.41 1.93
CA ALA A 70 -2.48 -12.45 3.21
C ALA A 70 -3.45 -12.49 4.41
N LEU A 71 -4.56 -11.74 4.34
CA LEU A 71 -5.63 -11.76 5.35
C LEU A 71 -6.38 -13.10 5.34
N LYS A 72 -6.61 -13.69 4.16
CA LYS A 72 -7.24 -15.00 4.01
C LYS A 72 -6.31 -16.14 4.44
N GLY A 73 -5.01 -16.02 4.22
CA GLY A 73 -3.99 -16.95 4.70
C GLY A 73 -3.89 -17.00 6.22
N LYS A 74 -4.17 -15.89 6.91
CA LYS A 74 -4.27 -15.83 8.37
C LYS A 74 -5.55 -16.48 8.95
N LYS A 75 -6.52 -16.88 8.11
CA LYS A 75 -7.81 -17.45 8.57
C LYS A 75 -7.83 -18.97 8.76
N PHE A 76 -6.73 -19.68 8.53
CA PHE A 76 -6.66 -21.14 8.74
C PHE A 76 -5.37 -21.57 9.44
N VAL A 77 -5.24 -21.17 10.71
CA VAL A 77 -4.63 -22.03 11.74
C VAL A 77 -5.60 -21.97 12.93
N ALA A 78 -6.61 -22.83 12.88
CA ALA A 78 -7.41 -23.24 14.03
C ALA A 78 -7.49 -24.76 13.98
#